data_AF-A0A7W0K094-F1
#
_entry.id   AF-A0A7W0K094-F1
#
_cell.length_a   1.000
_cell.length_b   1.000
_cell.length_c   1.000
_cell.angle_alpha   90.00
_cell.angle_beta   90.00
_cell.angle_gamma   90.00
#
_symmetry.space_group_name_H-M   'P 1'
#
loop_
_entity.id
_entity.type
_entity.pdbx_description
1 polymer ?
#
loop_
_entity_poly.entity_id
_entity_poly.type
_entity_poly.pdbx_seq_one_letter_code
_entity_poly.pdbx_strand_id
1 'polypeptide(L)'
;MTDEPQKIQSIDAEFLSGERFAYQENIGLVEEIDLDAATPGEDINWLEDVELLIEEGTPAVFDRYSNSFLKIYFPIPDGRENEIARKVLIAHLQSGNSYGIRLKEKHCKFPQPELGPWVEGSRTVGDDWRAPVLEGWEAPPH
;
A
#
# COMPACT_ATOMS: atom_id res chain seq x y z
N MET A 1 10.59 36.28 -9.24
CA MET A 1 10.06 35.04 -9.82
C MET A 1 10.00 34.04 -8.70
N THR A 2 8.81 33.71 -8.20
CA THR A 2 8.60 32.56 -7.31
C THR A 2 8.76 31.32 -8.16
N ASP A 3 9.80 30.52 -7.90
CA ASP A 3 9.94 29.20 -8.49
C ASP A 3 8.67 28.39 -8.19
N GLU A 4 8.04 27.83 -9.22
CA GLU A 4 6.97 26.88 -9.00
C GLU A 4 7.53 25.67 -8.23
N PRO A 5 6.81 25.15 -7.22
CA PRO A 5 7.24 23.93 -6.56
C PRO A 5 7.35 22.80 -7.59
N GLN A 6 8.41 22.01 -7.50
CA GLN A 6 8.58 20.83 -8.35
C GLN A 6 7.35 19.94 -8.24
N LYS A 7 6.68 19.71 -9.37
CA LYS A 7 5.58 18.76 -9.47
C LYS A 7 6.17 17.36 -9.40
N ILE A 8 5.88 16.64 -8.32
CA ILE A 8 6.19 15.22 -8.21
C ILE A 8 5.34 14.51 -9.26
N GLN A 9 5.99 13.93 -10.27
CA GLN A 9 5.30 13.30 -11.42
C GLN A 9 4.81 11.88 -11.11
N SER A 10 5.42 11.22 -10.12
CA SER A 10 5.16 9.83 -9.74
C SER A 10 5.17 9.70 -8.23
N ILE A 11 4.19 8.98 -7.68
CA ILE A 11 4.16 8.61 -6.26
C ILE A 11 4.29 7.09 -6.23
N ASP A 12 5.49 6.61 -5.93
CA ASP A 12 5.72 5.19 -5.68
C ASP A 12 5.87 4.89 -4.18
N ALA A 13 5.69 3.61 -3.84
CA ALA A 13 5.72 3.15 -2.46
C ALA A 13 7.09 3.38 -1.80
N GLU A 14 8.18 3.33 -2.57
CA GLU A 14 9.54 3.60 -2.09
C GLU A 14 9.71 5.06 -1.68
N PHE A 15 9.18 5.98 -2.48
CA PHE A 15 9.19 7.41 -2.16
C PHE A 15 8.38 7.70 -0.89
N LEU A 16 7.20 7.10 -0.76
CA LEU A 16 6.33 7.32 0.41
C LEU A 16 6.90 6.71 1.70
N SER A 17 7.51 5.54 1.60
CA SER A 17 8.02 4.79 2.77
C SER A 17 9.47 5.10 3.12
N GLY A 18 10.26 5.62 2.17
CA GLY A 18 11.69 5.81 2.29
C GLY A 18 12.51 4.52 2.20
N GLU A 19 11.90 3.39 1.84
CA GLU A 19 12.54 2.09 1.78
C GLU A 19 12.02 1.25 0.61
N ARG A 20 12.81 0.26 0.20
CA ARG A 20 12.38 -0.77 -0.75
C ARG A 20 12.08 -2.06 0.00
N PHE A 21 11.06 -2.77 -0.44
CA PHE A 21 10.63 -4.01 0.19
C PHE A 21 11.18 -5.25 -0.54
N ALA A 22 11.52 -6.29 0.21
CA ALA A 22 12.20 -7.48 -0.33
C ALA A 22 11.40 -8.20 -1.44
N TYR A 23 10.08 -8.24 -1.35
CA TYR A 23 9.21 -8.83 -2.38
C TYR A 23 9.16 -8.03 -3.68
N GLN A 24 9.76 -6.84 -3.76
CA GLN A 24 9.95 -6.13 -5.03
C GLN A 24 11.16 -6.66 -5.81
N GLU A 25 12.10 -7.34 -5.16
CA GLU A 25 13.36 -7.79 -5.75
C GLU A 25 13.49 -9.32 -5.84
N ASN A 26 12.68 -10.05 -5.08
CA ASN A 26 12.74 -11.50 -5.03
C ASN A 26 11.36 -12.15 -5.26
N ILE A 27 11.19 -12.73 -6.45
CA ILE A 27 9.96 -13.45 -6.84
C ILE A 27 9.65 -14.62 -5.89
N GLY A 28 10.66 -15.28 -5.33
CA GLY A 28 10.45 -16.40 -4.41
C GLY A 28 9.77 -16.03 -3.09
N LEU A 29 9.64 -14.72 -2.78
CA LEU A 29 8.88 -14.23 -1.63
C LEU A 29 7.38 -14.07 -1.91
N VAL A 30 6.95 -14.24 -3.17
CA VAL A 30 5.55 -14.08 -3.58
C VAL A 30 4.99 -15.29 -4.31
N GLU A 31 5.83 -16.19 -4.84
CA GLU A 31 5.39 -17.34 -5.64
C GLU A 31 4.36 -18.23 -4.95
N GLU A 32 4.58 -18.52 -3.66
CA GLU A 32 3.76 -19.41 -2.84
C GLU A 32 2.49 -18.73 -2.29
N ILE A 33 2.25 -17.47 -2.62
CA ILE A 33 1.03 -16.78 -2.20
C ILE A 33 -0.16 -17.40 -2.95
N ASP A 34 -1.04 -18.03 -2.19
CA ASP A 34 -2.35 -18.48 -2.67
C ASP A 34 -3.27 -17.26 -2.76
N LEU A 35 -3.56 -16.82 -3.99
CA LEU A 35 -4.42 -15.66 -4.21
C LEU A 35 -5.86 -15.94 -3.77
N ASP A 36 -6.37 -17.15 -3.96
CA ASP A 36 -7.75 -17.47 -3.57
C ASP A 36 -7.89 -17.45 -2.05
N ALA A 37 -6.90 -17.99 -1.33
CA ALA A 37 -6.90 -17.97 0.14
C ALA A 37 -6.57 -16.59 0.74
N ALA A 38 -5.75 -15.77 0.06
CA ALA A 38 -5.35 -14.45 0.53
C ALA A 38 -6.39 -13.35 0.26
N THR A 39 -7.38 -13.65 -0.57
CA THR A 39 -8.41 -12.71 -0.98
C THR A 39 -9.59 -12.78 -0.01
N PRO A 40 -9.94 -11.68 0.67
CA PRO A 40 -11.06 -11.67 1.60
C PRO A 40 -12.40 -11.66 0.87
N GLY A 41 -13.31 -12.51 1.33
CA GLY A 41 -14.67 -12.63 0.78
C GLY A 41 -14.79 -13.76 -0.25
N GLU A 42 -16.02 -14.14 -0.60
CA GLU A 42 -16.30 -15.17 -1.62
C GLU A 42 -16.13 -14.63 -3.06
N ASP A 43 -15.89 -13.33 -3.22
CA ASP A 43 -15.90 -12.65 -4.51
C ASP A 43 -14.52 -12.07 -4.87
N ILE A 44 -13.85 -12.73 -5.83
CA ILE A 44 -12.50 -12.41 -6.34
C ILE A 44 -12.48 -11.13 -7.19
N ASN A 45 -13.65 -10.59 -7.56
CA ASN A 45 -13.82 -9.45 -8.47
C ASN A 45 -12.87 -8.28 -8.21
N TRP A 46 -12.46 -8.01 -6.97
CA TRP A 46 -11.55 -6.89 -6.68
C TRP A 46 -10.09 -7.13 -7.08
N LEU A 47 -9.61 -8.39 -7.08
CA LEU A 47 -8.26 -8.77 -7.57
C LEU A 47 -8.24 -8.87 -9.09
N GLU A 48 -9.35 -9.23 -9.72
CA GLU A 48 -9.41 -9.38 -11.18
C GLU A 48 -9.03 -8.08 -11.89
N ASP A 49 -9.46 -6.95 -11.34
CA ASP A 49 -9.12 -5.59 -11.79
C ASP A 49 -7.67 -5.15 -11.51
N VAL A 50 -6.87 -5.98 -10.83
CA VAL A 50 -5.44 -5.71 -10.61
C VAL A 50 -4.63 -6.29 -11.76
N GLU A 51 -3.97 -5.41 -12.50
CA GLU A 51 -3.14 -5.74 -13.66
C GLU A 51 -1.70 -5.27 -13.46
N LEU A 52 -0.78 -5.89 -14.20
CA LEU A 52 0.57 -5.36 -14.33
C LEU A 52 0.54 -4.08 -15.16
N LEU A 53 1.07 -3.01 -14.58
CA LEU A 53 1.22 -1.71 -15.20
C LEU A 53 2.71 -1.39 -15.39
N ILE A 54 3.00 -0.22 -15.96
CA ILE A 54 4.36 0.30 -16.10
C ILE A 54 4.40 1.68 -15.48
N GLU A 55 5.30 1.87 -14.52
CA GLU A 55 5.60 3.17 -13.92
C GLU A 55 7.05 3.54 -14.23
N GLU A 56 7.26 4.67 -14.91
CA GLU A 56 8.58 5.16 -15.30
C GLU A 56 9.45 4.12 -16.02
N GLY A 57 8.83 3.32 -16.90
CA GLY A 57 9.52 2.25 -17.64
C GLY A 57 9.81 0.99 -16.81
N THR A 58 9.34 0.94 -15.56
CA THR A 58 9.49 -0.22 -14.66
C THR A 58 8.14 -0.93 -14.49
N PRO A 59 8.08 -2.27 -14.56
CA PRO A 59 6.86 -3.00 -14.23
C PRO A 59 6.38 -2.65 -12.82
N ALA A 60 5.10 -2.42 -12.63
CA ALA A 60 4.54 -2.00 -11.36
C ALA A 60 3.10 -2.45 -11.17
N VAL A 61 2.66 -2.55 -9.92
CA VAL A 61 1.25 -2.75 -9.56
C VAL A 61 0.74 -1.53 -8.79
N PHE A 62 -0.50 -1.12 -9.01
CA PHE A 62 -1.07 0.05 -8.34
C PHE A 62 -1.70 -0.34 -6.99
N ASP A 63 -1.22 0.25 -5.90
CA ASP A 63 -1.83 0.12 -4.57
C ASP A 63 -2.89 1.21 -4.36
N ARG A 64 -4.16 0.81 -4.35
CA ARG A 64 -5.29 1.70 -4.10
C ARG A 64 -5.35 2.22 -2.65
N TYR A 65 -4.75 1.55 -1.67
CA TYR A 65 -4.75 2.01 -0.28
C TYR A 65 -3.87 3.25 -0.07
N SER A 66 -2.73 3.33 -0.76
CA SER A 66 -1.81 4.46 -0.71
C SER A 66 -1.93 5.39 -1.92
N ASN A 67 -2.67 5.00 -2.96
CA ASN A 67 -2.68 5.64 -4.28
C ASN A 67 -1.26 5.80 -4.84
N SER A 68 -0.47 4.73 -4.79
CA SER A 68 0.92 4.72 -5.25
C SER A 68 1.26 3.49 -6.05
N PHE A 69 2.26 3.59 -6.92
CA PHE A 69 2.80 2.44 -7.62
C PHE A 69 3.79 1.65 -6.76
N LEU A 70 3.72 0.32 -6.85
CA LEU A 70 4.70 -0.59 -6.28
C LEU A 70 5.48 -1.23 -7.43
N LYS A 71 6.73 -0.80 -7.62
CA LYS A 71 7.62 -1.25 -8.69
C LYS A 71 8.13 -2.67 -8.43
N ILE A 72 8.33 -3.43 -9.50
CA ILE A 72 8.80 -4.83 -9.50
C ILE A 72 10.14 -4.87 -10.25
N TYR A 73 11.18 -5.36 -9.59
CA TYR A 73 12.58 -5.32 -10.06
C TYR A 73 13.17 -6.68 -10.42
N PHE A 74 12.35 -7.73 -10.45
CA PHE A 74 12.74 -9.04 -10.95
C PHE A 74 12.07 -9.35 -12.30
N PRO A 75 12.66 -10.24 -13.11
CA PRO A 75 12.03 -10.70 -14.34
C PRO A 75 10.70 -11.41 -14.05
N ILE A 76 9.62 -10.93 -14.66
CA ILE A 76 8.31 -11.55 -14.54
C ILE A 76 8.18 -12.63 -15.62
N PRO A 77 7.81 -13.88 -15.29
CA PRO A 77 7.63 -14.91 -16.29
C PRO A 77 6.50 -14.59 -17.28
N ASP A 78 6.76 -14.80 -18.57
CA ASP A 78 5.77 -14.60 -19.64
C ASP A 78 4.47 -15.35 -19.35
N GLY A 79 3.34 -14.66 -19.50
CA GLY A 79 2.00 -15.20 -19.26
C GLY A 79 1.57 -15.25 -17.79
N ARG A 80 2.42 -14.77 -16.86
CA ARG A 80 2.11 -14.67 -15.42
C ARG A 80 2.11 -13.22 -14.91
N GLU A 81 2.02 -12.24 -15.80
CA GLU A 81 2.18 -10.81 -15.49
C GLU A 81 1.20 -10.32 -14.43
N ASN A 82 -0.10 -10.51 -14.68
CA ASN A 82 -1.15 -10.08 -13.75
C ASN A 82 -1.16 -10.93 -12.47
N GLU A 83 -0.85 -12.23 -12.57
CA GLU A 83 -0.74 -13.10 -11.40
C GLU A 83 0.35 -12.59 -10.44
N ILE A 84 1.55 -12.32 -10.95
CA ILE A 84 2.67 -11.82 -10.15
C ILE A 84 2.38 -10.42 -9.61
N ALA A 85 1.79 -9.52 -10.40
CA ALA A 85 1.38 -8.20 -9.93
C ALA A 85 0.45 -8.30 -8.70
N ARG A 86 -0.57 -9.17 -8.77
CA ARG A 86 -1.49 -9.44 -7.64
C ARG A 86 -0.76 -10.00 -6.44
N LYS A 87 0.13 -10.98 -6.63
CA LYS A 87 0.90 -11.60 -5.54
C LYS A 87 1.82 -10.59 -4.84
N VAL A 88 2.48 -9.71 -5.59
CA VAL A 88 3.29 -8.62 -5.05
C VAL A 88 2.41 -7.64 -4.25
N LEU A 89 1.24 -7.26 -4.76
CA LEU A 89 0.31 -6.39 -4.03
C LEU A 89 -0.19 -7.06 -2.73
N ILE A 90 -0.55 -8.33 -2.76
CA ILE A 90 -0.98 -9.08 -1.57
C ILE A 90 0.15 -9.12 -0.53
N ALA A 91 1.39 -9.42 -0.94
CA ALA A 91 2.54 -9.39 -0.03
C ALA A 91 2.70 -8.01 0.62
N HIS A 92 2.53 -6.94 -0.15
CA HIS A 92 2.60 -5.55 0.34
C HIS A 92 1.51 -5.21 1.36
N LEU A 93 0.28 -5.67 1.11
CA LEU A 93 -0.86 -5.42 1.99
C LEU A 93 -0.79 -6.24 3.28
N GLN A 94 -0.45 -7.53 3.18
CA GLN A 94 -0.34 -8.43 4.33
C GLN A 94 0.85 -8.12 5.23
N SER A 95 1.93 -7.54 4.68
CA SER A 95 3.06 -7.03 5.48
C SER A 95 2.76 -5.69 6.17
N GLY A 96 1.62 -5.05 5.87
CA GLY A 96 1.27 -3.72 6.38
C GLY A 96 2.13 -2.60 5.82
N ASN A 97 2.86 -2.87 4.73
CA ASN A 97 3.81 -1.92 4.14
C ASN A 97 3.13 -0.85 3.29
N SER A 98 1.87 -1.05 2.88
CA SER A 98 1.07 0.00 2.24
C SER A 98 1.07 1.25 3.11
N TYR A 99 1.44 2.38 2.51
CA TYR A 99 1.53 3.63 3.26
C TYR A 99 0.20 4.01 3.92
N GLY A 100 -0.93 3.72 3.25
CA GLY A 100 -2.26 3.90 3.80
C GLY A 100 -2.50 3.07 5.07
N ILE A 101 -1.94 1.85 5.15
CA ILE A 101 -1.99 1.00 6.34
C ILE A 101 -1.11 1.58 7.46
N ARG A 102 0.14 1.95 7.16
CA ARG A 102 1.08 2.54 8.14
C ARG A 102 0.52 3.79 8.82
N LEU A 103 -0.24 4.61 8.08
CA LEU A 103 -0.86 5.82 8.61
C LEU A 103 -1.98 5.53 9.62
N LYS A 104 -2.60 4.36 9.60
CA LYS A 104 -3.72 4.05 10.51
C LYS A 104 -3.30 4.10 11.97
N GLU A 105 -2.14 3.58 12.32
CA GLU A 105 -1.64 3.60 13.71
C GLU A 105 -1.60 5.01 14.30
N LYS A 106 -1.25 6.01 13.49
CA LYS A 106 -1.11 7.41 13.93
C LYS A 106 -2.40 8.22 13.80
N HIS A 107 -3.22 7.93 12.80
CA HIS A 107 -4.28 8.84 12.35
C HIS A 107 -5.69 8.26 12.43
N CYS A 108 -5.83 6.97 12.71
CA CYS A 108 -7.14 6.35 12.78
C CYS A 108 -7.92 6.89 13.98
N LYS A 109 -9.13 7.40 13.71
CA LYS A 109 -10.02 8.01 14.73
C LYS A 109 -11.04 7.03 15.30
N PHE A 110 -11.31 5.93 14.60
CA PHE A 110 -12.38 4.99 14.93
C PHE A 110 -11.84 3.57 14.89
N PRO A 111 -12.18 2.70 15.85
CA PRO A 111 -11.70 1.32 15.89
C PRO A 111 -11.90 0.58 14.57
N GLN A 112 -10.82 0.04 14.01
CA GLN A 112 -10.85 -0.80 12.81
C GLN A 112 -9.65 -1.75 12.76
N PRO A 113 -9.71 -2.85 11.98
CA PRO A 113 -8.55 -3.71 11.74
C PRO A 113 -7.43 -2.95 11.01
N GLU A 114 -6.19 -3.08 11.50
CA GLU A 114 -5.01 -2.42 10.93
C GLU A 114 -4.77 -2.86 9.49
N LEU A 115 -4.59 -4.16 9.29
CA LEU A 115 -4.36 -4.77 7.98
C LEU A 115 -5.67 -4.99 7.22
N GLY A 116 -6.77 -4.40 7.70
CA GLY A 116 -8.08 -4.56 7.10
C GLY A 116 -8.44 -6.05 6.97
N PRO A 117 -8.98 -6.47 5.82
CA PRO A 117 -9.41 -7.85 5.63
C PRO A 117 -8.26 -8.79 5.18
N TRP A 118 -7.03 -8.28 4.97
CA TRP A 118 -5.92 -9.03 4.37
C TRP A 118 -5.31 -10.10 5.28
N VAL A 119 -5.49 -9.95 6.60
CA VAL A 119 -4.96 -10.85 7.61
C VAL A 119 -6.02 -11.07 8.68
N GLU A 120 -6.39 -12.34 8.89
CA GLU A 120 -7.31 -12.72 9.95
C GLU A 120 -6.74 -12.34 11.32
N GLY A 121 -7.60 -11.82 12.21
CA GLY A 121 -7.18 -11.42 13.56
C GLY A 121 -6.24 -10.22 13.60
N SER A 122 -6.19 -9.40 12.54
CA SER A 122 -5.41 -8.16 12.54
C SER A 122 -5.74 -7.27 13.75
N ARG A 123 -4.70 -6.69 14.38
CA ARG A 123 -4.88 -5.82 15.55
C ARG A 123 -5.84 -4.68 15.25
N THR A 124 -6.60 -4.26 16.26
CA THR A 124 -7.42 -3.05 16.18
C THR A 124 -6.57 -1.81 16.37
N VAL A 125 -6.82 -0.77 15.57
CA VAL A 125 -6.23 0.58 15.68
C VAL A 125 -7.35 1.63 15.79
N GLY A 126 -7.05 2.77 16.42
CA GLY A 126 -8.00 3.88 16.56
C GLY A 126 -8.91 3.79 17.79
N ASP A 127 -8.58 2.94 18.77
CA ASP A 127 -9.26 2.78 20.06
C ASP A 127 -8.82 3.80 21.14
N ASP A 128 -7.60 4.37 21.04
CA ASP A 128 -7.08 5.46 21.88
C ASP A 128 -6.68 6.69 21.05
N TRP A 129 -7.51 7.10 20.07
CA TRP A 129 -7.22 8.30 19.30
C TRP A 129 -7.28 9.56 20.17
N ARG A 130 -6.26 10.42 20.04
CA ARG A 130 -6.20 11.73 20.69
C ARG A 130 -6.06 12.83 19.66
N ALA A 131 -6.78 13.93 19.87
CA ALA A 131 -6.68 15.08 18.99
C ALA A 131 -5.24 15.63 19.00
N PRO A 132 -4.65 15.93 17.82
CA PRO A 132 -3.36 16.58 17.76
C PRO A 132 -3.47 17.95 18.45
N VAL A 133 -2.56 18.21 19.39
CA VAL A 133 -2.46 19.49 20.08
C VAL A 133 -1.38 20.31 19.36
N LEU A 134 -1.76 21.49 18.88
CA LEU A 134 -0.81 22.47 18.34
C LEU A 134 -0.25 23.28 19.50
N GLU A 135 0.94 22.91 19.98
CA GLU A 135 1.62 23.65 21.05
C GLU A 135 1.80 25.13 20.66
N GLY A 136 1.36 26.04 21.53
CA GLY A 136 1.47 27.49 21.31
C GLY A 136 0.44 28.09 20.34
N TRP A 137 -0.53 27.32 19.85
CA TRP A 137 -1.63 27.84 19.04
C TRP A 137 -2.88 28.07 19.91
N GLU A 138 -3.38 29.30 19.93
CA GLU A 138 -4.67 29.66 20.50
C GLU A 138 -5.67 29.95 19.37
N ALA A 139 -6.90 29.46 19.52
CA ALA A 139 -7.96 29.74 18.54
C ALA A 139 -8.24 31.25 18.49
N PRO A 140 -8.48 31.84 17.31
CA PRO A 140 -8.87 33.25 17.22
C PRO A 140 -10.16 33.51 18.01
N PRO A 141 -10.31 34.68 18.64
CA PRO A 141 -11.58 35.06 19.26
C PRO A 141 -12.68 35.09 18.19
N HIS A 142 -13.83 34.50 18.53
CA HIS A 142 -15.04 34.43 17.70
C HIS A 142 -15.66 35.80 17.43
#